data_AF-K2SQY6-F1
#
_entry.id   AF-K2SQY6-F1
#
_cell.length_a   1.000
_cell.length_b   1.000
_cell.length_c   1.000
_cell.angle_alpha   90.00
_cell.angle_beta   90.00
_cell.angle_gamma   90.00
#
_symmetry.space_group_name_H-M   'P 1'
#
loop_
_entity.id
_entity.type
_entity.pdbx_description
1 polymer ?
#
loop_
_entity_poly.entity_id
_entity_poly.type
_entity_poly.pdbx_seq_one_letter_code
_entity_poly.pdbx_strand_id
1 'polypeptide(L)'
;MSALAQWKSLLEPRKLIFYFIFHGVHLGLFAFGWYKQASDPRLAPLNLLRFSVWISRGAGLVLTVDTTLIVLPMCRTLLRLIRPKIRWIPLDESIWFHRQVAYTMVFWTAVHTMGHYVNFFNVEATQVRPELAVQIHYTQAGGITGHVMLMCMLFIYTTAHARIRQQSFETFWYTHHLFIPFLLAMYTHATGCFVRDTVPPISPLAGKMFWNHCLGYEGWRWELVGGGLYLIERLYREVRARRDTKIVKVVRHPY
;
A
#
# COMPACT_ATOMS: atom_id res chain seq x y z
N MET A 1 4.54 -22.45 21.93
CA MET A 1 3.52 -21.75 22.74
C MET A 1 2.19 -22.44 22.50
N SER A 2 1.41 -22.72 23.55
CA SER A 2 0.08 -23.31 23.34
C SER A 2 -0.85 -22.31 22.63
N ALA A 3 -1.84 -22.81 21.88
CA ALA A 3 -2.80 -21.95 21.18
C ALA A 3 -3.49 -20.95 22.12
N LEU A 4 -3.81 -21.38 23.35
CA LEU A 4 -4.38 -20.54 24.41
C LEU A 4 -3.48 -19.38 24.83
N ALA A 5 -2.17 -19.59 24.93
CA ALA A 5 -1.22 -18.52 25.25
C ALA A 5 -1.14 -17.50 24.10
N GLN A 6 -1.28 -17.97 22.86
CA GLN A 6 -1.29 -17.13 21.66
C GLN A 6 -2.56 -16.26 21.62
N TRP A 7 -3.74 -16.82 21.91
CA TRP A 7 -5.00 -16.09 22.02
C TRP A 7 -4.97 -15.02 23.11
N LYS A 8 -4.48 -15.37 24.32
CA LYS A 8 -4.33 -14.39 25.41
C LYS A 8 -3.45 -13.21 25.00
N SER A 9 -2.37 -13.46 24.26
CA SER A 9 -1.49 -12.40 23.78
C SER A 9 -2.16 -11.45 22.79
N LEU A 10 -3.16 -11.90 22.03
CA LEU A 10 -3.88 -11.06 21.06
C LEU A 10 -4.93 -10.17 21.73
N LEU A 11 -5.47 -10.61 22.86
CA LEU A 11 -6.51 -9.91 23.63
C LEU A 11 -5.95 -8.96 24.71
N GLU A 12 -4.63 -8.72 24.71
CA GLU A 12 -4.02 -7.75 25.61
C GLU A 12 -4.62 -6.34 25.37
N PRO A 13 -5.00 -5.58 26.42
CA PRO A 13 -5.68 -4.30 26.27
C PRO A 13 -4.97 -3.32 25.33
N ARG A 14 -3.63 -3.30 25.36
CA ARG A 14 -2.80 -2.45 24.49
C ARG A 14 -2.98 -2.79 23.01
N LYS A 15 -3.09 -4.08 22.67
CA LYS A 15 -3.29 -4.54 21.29
C LYS A 15 -4.73 -4.30 20.85
N LEU A 16 -5.71 -4.48 21.74
CA LEU A 16 -7.10 -4.14 21.44
C LEU A 16 -7.27 -2.66 21.11
N ILE A 17 -6.65 -1.76 21.89
CA ILE A 17 -6.64 -0.32 21.58
C ILE A 17 -5.98 -0.06 20.23
N PHE A 18 -4.84 -0.70 19.95
CA PHE A 18 -4.19 -0.60 18.64
C PHE A 18 -5.13 -1.05 17.52
N TYR A 19 -5.74 -2.23 17.61
CA TYR A 19 -6.63 -2.75 16.56
C TYR A 19 -7.84 -1.84 16.35
N PHE A 20 -8.42 -1.34 17.43
CA PHE A 20 -9.55 -0.41 17.37
C PHE A 20 -9.16 0.88 16.63
N ILE A 21 -8.04 1.51 16.99
CA ILE A 21 -7.58 2.74 16.34
C ILE A 21 -7.15 2.46 14.91
N PHE A 22 -6.32 1.44 14.70
CA PHE A 22 -5.75 1.10 13.40
C PHE A 22 -6.86 0.76 12.40
N HIS A 23 -7.70 -0.23 12.68
CA HIS A 23 -8.79 -0.58 11.77
C HIS A 23 -9.88 0.48 11.75
N GLY A 24 -10.12 1.19 12.85
CA GLY A 24 -11.03 2.34 12.88
C GLY A 24 -10.61 3.45 11.91
N VAL A 25 -9.32 3.78 11.84
CA VAL A 25 -8.77 4.72 10.86
C VAL A 25 -8.94 4.20 9.43
N HIS A 26 -8.71 2.91 9.17
CA HIS A 26 -8.89 2.34 7.82
C HIS A 26 -10.36 2.39 7.39
N LEU A 27 -11.29 2.03 8.28
CA LEU A 27 -12.72 2.12 8.03
C LEU A 27 -13.17 3.58 7.84
N GLY A 28 -12.63 4.51 8.62
CA GLY A 28 -12.89 5.94 8.48
C GLY A 28 -12.39 6.50 7.14
N LEU A 29 -11.17 6.13 6.73
CA LEU A 29 -10.62 6.48 5.41
C LEU A 29 -11.44 5.88 4.28
N PHE A 30 -11.84 4.61 4.40
CA PHE A 30 -12.73 3.97 3.43
C PHE A 30 -14.07 4.70 3.30
N ALA A 31 -14.74 4.98 4.43
CA ALA A 31 -16.00 5.69 4.47
C ALA A 31 -15.87 7.11 3.92
N PHE A 32 -14.78 7.81 4.21
CA PHE A 32 -14.50 9.12 3.65
C PHE A 32 -14.27 9.06 2.13
N GLY A 33 -13.50 8.09 1.63
CA GLY A 33 -13.28 7.90 0.20
C GLY A 33 -14.57 7.57 -0.55
N TRP A 34 -15.42 6.74 0.05
CA TRP A 34 -16.77 6.46 -0.42
C TRP A 34 -17.63 7.72 -0.48
N TYR A 35 -17.74 8.44 0.65
CA TYR A 35 -18.52 9.67 0.75
C TYR A 35 -18.05 10.71 -0.27
N LYS A 36 -16.75 10.92 -0.37
CA LYS A 36 -16.15 11.85 -1.34
C LYS A 36 -16.50 11.48 -2.78
N GLN A 37 -16.48 10.19 -3.15
CA GLN A 37 -16.91 9.77 -4.48
C GLN A 37 -18.41 9.99 -4.71
N ALA A 38 -19.25 9.68 -3.72
CA ALA A 38 -20.70 9.77 -3.82
C ALA A 38 -21.21 11.23 -3.84
N SER A 39 -20.56 12.13 -3.11
CA SER A 39 -21.04 13.50 -2.89
C SER A 39 -20.41 14.57 -3.79
N ASP A 40 -19.27 14.30 -4.43
CA ASP A 40 -18.61 15.28 -5.31
C ASP A 40 -19.36 15.42 -6.65
N PRO A 41 -19.90 16.61 -6.99
CA PRO A 41 -20.62 16.83 -8.24
C PRO A 41 -19.79 16.55 -9.49
N ARG A 42 -18.47 16.75 -9.42
CA ARG A 42 -17.55 16.55 -10.54
C ARG A 42 -17.35 15.08 -10.88
N LEU A 43 -17.64 14.20 -9.91
CA LEU A 43 -17.57 12.75 -10.04
C LEU A 43 -18.94 12.11 -10.28
N ALA A 44 -20.01 12.91 -10.39
CA ALA A 44 -21.38 12.44 -10.57
C ALA A 44 -21.55 11.44 -11.76
N PRO A 45 -20.91 11.63 -12.93
CA PRO A 45 -21.02 10.66 -14.02
C PRO A 45 -20.53 9.25 -13.63
N LEU A 46 -19.50 9.16 -12.80
CA LEU A 46 -18.97 7.87 -12.34
C LEU A 46 -19.89 7.18 -11.33
N ASN A 47 -20.79 7.91 -10.67
CA ASN A 47 -21.76 7.31 -9.74
C ASN A 47 -22.81 6.44 -10.44
N LEU A 48 -22.89 6.48 -11.77
CA LEU A 48 -23.64 5.49 -12.57
C LEU A 48 -23.15 4.04 -12.34
N LEU A 49 -21.88 3.88 -11.96
CA LEU A 49 -21.29 2.58 -11.61
C LEU A 49 -21.73 2.07 -10.22
N ARG A 50 -22.43 2.89 -9.42
CA ARG A 50 -23.00 2.56 -8.10
C ARG A 50 -21.94 2.05 -7.11
N PHE A 51 -22.22 0.95 -6.42
CA PHE A 51 -21.40 0.42 -5.34
C PHE A 51 -19.97 0.11 -5.75
N SER A 52 -19.71 -0.34 -6.98
CA SER A 52 -18.36 -0.74 -7.39
C SER A 52 -17.40 0.46 -7.43
N VAL A 53 -17.86 1.65 -7.82
CA VAL A 53 -17.01 2.85 -7.81
C VAL A 53 -16.79 3.35 -6.39
N TRP A 54 -17.81 3.31 -5.53
CA TRP A 54 -17.66 3.76 -4.14
C TRP A 54 -16.72 2.87 -3.35
N ILE A 55 -16.84 1.54 -3.51
CA ILE A 55 -15.98 0.54 -2.89
C ILE A 55 -14.53 0.70 -3.36
N SER A 56 -14.30 0.74 -4.68
CA SER A 56 -12.95 0.84 -5.24
C SER A 56 -12.26 2.15 -4.83
N ARG A 57 -12.99 3.26 -4.77
CA ARG A 57 -12.47 4.58 -4.34
C ARG A 57 -12.18 4.61 -2.85
N GLY A 58 -13.09 4.12 -2.01
CA GLY A 58 -12.85 3.97 -0.58
C GLY A 58 -11.59 3.15 -0.29
N ALA A 59 -11.50 1.96 -0.90
CA ALA A 59 -10.35 1.06 -0.72
C ALA A 59 -9.04 1.67 -1.29
N GLY A 60 -9.11 2.37 -2.42
CA GLY A 60 -7.97 3.07 -3.00
C GLY A 60 -7.39 4.14 -2.08
N LEU A 61 -8.23 4.87 -1.34
CA LEU A 61 -7.75 5.85 -0.36
C LEU A 61 -7.05 5.20 0.83
N VAL A 62 -7.51 4.02 1.25
CA VAL A 62 -6.83 3.27 2.31
C VAL A 62 -5.48 2.76 1.83
N LEU A 63 -5.41 2.19 0.62
CA LEU A 63 -4.20 1.62 0.04
C LEU A 63 -3.06 2.63 -0.15
N THR A 64 -3.37 3.88 -0.54
CA THR A 64 -2.35 4.93 -0.67
C THR A 64 -1.73 5.32 0.68
N VAL A 65 -2.53 5.30 1.75
CA VAL A 65 -2.01 5.48 3.12
C VAL A 65 -1.16 4.29 3.53
N ASP A 66 -1.65 3.06 3.30
CA ASP A 66 -0.90 1.83 3.60
C ASP A 66 0.44 1.73 2.87
N THR A 67 0.49 2.18 1.61
CA THR A 67 1.71 2.24 0.81
C THR A 67 2.78 3.12 1.45
N THR A 68 2.37 4.17 2.15
CA THR A 68 3.31 4.98 2.94
C THR A 68 3.66 4.28 4.25
N LEU A 69 2.65 3.77 4.96
CA LEU A 69 2.84 3.13 6.26
C LEU A 69 3.67 1.84 6.21
N ILE A 70 3.73 1.13 5.08
CA ILE A 70 4.46 -0.14 4.97
C ILE A 70 5.99 0.06 5.00
N VAL A 71 6.49 1.19 4.48
CA VAL A 71 7.93 1.48 4.38
C VAL A 71 8.50 2.14 5.63
N LEU A 72 7.73 2.99 6.31
CA LEU A 72 8.15 3.69 7.53
C LEU A 72 8.70 2.77 8.65
N PRO A 73 8.08 1.62 9.00
CA PRO A 73 8.62 0.72 10.02
C PRO A 73 9.95 0.06 9.62
N MET A 74 10.28 0.05 8.33
CA MET A 74 11.54 -0.50 7.83
C MET A 74 12.69 0.50 7.92
N CYS A 75 12.38 1.77 8.20
CA CYS A 75 13.35 2.83 8.50
C CYS A 75 13.92 2.72 9.94
N ARG A 76 14.53 1.57 10.29
CA ARG A 76 15.00 1.30 11.67
C ARG A 76 16.07 2.24 12.20
N THR A 77 16.85 2.90 11.33
CA THR A 77 17.84 3.89 11.81
C THR A 77 17.13 5.13 12.29
N LEU A 78 16.15 5.62 11.52
CA LEU A 78 15.29 6.73 11.90
C LEU A 78 14.48 6.40 13.17
N LEU A 79 13.89 5.20 13.23
CA LEU A 79 13.14 4.75 14.41
C LEU A 79 14.01 4.72 15.67
N ARG A 80 15.29 4.37 15.56
CA ARG A 80 16.23 4.41 16.70
C ARG A 80 16.43 5.82 17.24
N LEU A 81 16.40 6.84 16.38
CA LEU A 81 16.53 8.26 16.77
C LEU A 81 15.25 8.81 17.39
N ILE A 82 14.08 8.36 16.91
CA ILE A 82 12.77 8.83 17.36
C ILE A 82 12.33 8.14 18.66
N ARG A 83 12.64 6.85 18.82
CA ARG A 83 12.19 6.03 19.96
C ARG A 83 12.41 6.68 21.33
N PRO A 84 13.57 7.26 21.68
CA PRO A 84 13.77 7.87 22.99
C PRO A 84 12.86 9.09 23.24
N LYS A 85 12.42 9.76 22.16
CA LYS A 85 11.60 10.98 22.20
C LYS A 85 10.10 10.68 22.32
N ILE A 86 9.65 9.51 21.87
CA ILE A 86 8.22 9.13 21.83
C ILE A 86 8.03 7.77 22.50
N ARG A 87 8.08 7.75 23.84
CA ARG A 87 8.02 6.50 24.64
C ARG A 87 6.64 5.85 24.71
N TRP A 88 5.58 6.60 24.39
CA TRP A 88 4.21 6.09 24.47
C TRP A 88 3.81 5.23 23.26
N ILE A 89 4.54 5.33 22.14
CA ILE A 89 4.34 4.48 20.95
C ILE A 89 5.32 3.29 21.02
N PRO A 90 4.85 2.03 20.89
CA PRO A 90 5.71 0.84 20.92
C PRO A 90 6.49 0.66 19.60
N LEU A 91 7.42 1.59 19.32
CA LEU A 91 8.26 1.59 18.10
C LEU A 91 9.23 0.39 18.01
N ASP A 92 9.36 -0.38 19.10
CA ASP A 92 10.14 -1.62 19.17
C ASP A 92 9.54 -2.77 18.34
N GLU A 93 8.24 -2.75 18.14
CA GLU A 93 7.52 -3.76 17.39
C GLU A 93 7.31 -3.34 15.91
N SER A 94 8.23 -2.55 15.36
CA SER A 94 8.15 -2.04 13.97
C SER A 94 7.91 -3.14 12.92
N ILE A 95 8.58 -4.29 13.03
CA ILE A 95 8.38 -5.42 12.10
C ILE A 95 6.99 -6.05 12.29
N TRP A 96 6.48 -6.09 13.52
CA TRP A 96 5.10 -6.54 13.76
C TRP A 96 4.10 -5.58 13.12
N PHE A 97 4.30 -4.27 13.28
CA PHE A 97 3.48 -3.24 12.64
C PHE A 97 3.52 -3.33 11.11
N HIS A 98 4.71 -3.50 10.52
CA HIS A 98 4.87 -3.75 9.08
C HIS A 98 4.00 -4.93 8.60
N ARG A 99 3.94 -6.03 9.37
CA ARG A 99 3.06 -7.15 9.04
C ARG A 99 1.57 -6.80 9.16
N GLN A 100 1.17 -6.01 10.16
CA GLN A 100 -0.22 -5.55 10.28
C GLN A 100 -0.64 -4.71 9.07
N VAL A 101 0.23 -3.79 8.62
CA VAL A 101 0.02 -3.01 7.40
C VAL A 101 0.00 -3.91 6.17
N ALA A 102 0.85 -4.94 6.09
CA ALA A 102 0.79 -5.90 4.98
C ALA A 102 -0.57 -6.66 4.96
N TYR A 103 -1.05 -7.14 6.10
CA TYR A 103 -2.33 -7.85 6.16
C TYR A 103 -3.52 -6.98 5.77
N THR A 104 -3.55 -5.72 6.21
CA THR A 104 -4.62 -4.80 5.80
C THR A 104 -4.49 -4.41 4.33
N MET A 105 -3.26 -4.20 3.83
CA MET A 105 -3.01 -3.86 2.42
C MET A 105 -3.49 -4.95 1.47
N VAL A 106 -3.22 -6.24 1.75
CA VAL A 106 -3.72 -7.32 0.88
C VAL A 106 -5.24 -7.44 0.90
N PHE A 107 -5.87 -7.22 2.07
CA PHE A 107 -7.34 -7.18 2.17
C PHE A 107 -7.93 -6.04 1.32
N TRP A 108 -7.45 -4.81 1.50
CA TRP A 108 -7.94 -3.67 0.74
C TRP A 108 -7.59 -3.75 -0.74
N THR A 109 -6.49 -4.41 -1.11
CA THR A 109 -6.14 -4.69 -2.51
C THR A 109 -7.17 -5.59 -3.16
N ALA A 110 -7.62 -6.65 -2.46
CA ALA A 110 -8.67 -7.52 -2.97
C ALA A 110 -9.98 -6.74 -3.16
N VAL A 111 -10.40 -5.96 -2.15
CA VAL A 111 -11.61 -5.11 -2.22
C VAL A 111 -11.53 -4.10 -3.37
N HIS A 112 -10.40 -3.41 -3.51
CA HIS A 112 -10.15 -2.42 -4.55
C HIS A 112 -10.19 -3.05 -5.95
N THR A 113 -9.47 -4.17 -6.14
CA THR A 113 -9.37 -4.87 -7.43
C THR A 113 -10.72 -5.42 -7.86
N MET A 114 -11.45 -6.07 -6.96
CA MET A 114 -12.80 -6.59 -7.25
C MET A 114 -13.76 -5.45 -7.64
N GLY A 115 -13.71 -4.31 -6.92
CA GLY A 115 -14.47 -3.13 -7.28
C GLY A 115 -14.11 -2.60 -8.68
N HIS A 116 -12.81 -2.57 -9.02
CA HIS A 116 -12.36 -2.17 -10.36
C HIS A 116 -12.82 -3.11 -11.46
N TYR A 117 -12.80 -4.43 -11.26
CA TYR A 117 -13.23 -5.38 -12.29
C TYR A 117 -14.72 -5.22 -12.60
N VAL A 118 -15.55 -5.02 -11.57
CA VAL A 118 -16.97 -4.69 -11.75
C VAL A 118 -17.14 -3.31 -12.42
N ASN A 119 -16.31 -2.32 -12.06
CA ASN A 119 -16.33 -1.03 -12.73
C ASN A 119 -16.00 -1.13 -14.22
N PHE A 120 -15.00 -1.93 -14.61
CA PHE A 120 -14.60 -2.04 -16.01
C PHE A 120 -15.73 -2.61 -16.87
N PHE A 121 -16.39 -3.66 -16.37
CA PHE A 121 -17.60 -4.20 -16.98
C PHE A 121 -18.72 -3.14 -17.04
N ASN A 122 -19.00 -2.43 -15.95
CA ASN A 122 -20.06 -1.42 -15.92
C ASN A 122 -19.73 -0.20 -16.80
N VAL A 123 -18.46 0.18 -16.96
CA VAL A 123 -18.05 1.26 -17.87
C VAL A 123 -18.34 0.87 -19.31
N GLU A 124 -18.00 -0.37 -19.70
CA GLU A 124 -18.34 -0.90 -21.02
C GLU A 124 -19.87 -1.02 -21.20
N ALA A 125 -20.60 -1.52 -20.21
CA ALA A 125 -22.04 -1.69 -20.33
C ALA A 125 -22.82 -0.36 -20.40
N THR A 126 -22.38 0.65 -19.65
CA THR A 126 -23.05 1.97 -19.61
C THR A 126 -22.51 2.94 -20.66
N GLN A 127 -21.35 2.64 -21.26
CA GLN A 127 -20.63 3.53 -22.16
C GLN A 127 -20.40 4.93 -21.56
N VAL A 128 -20.31 5.04 -20.22
CA VAL A 128 -19.95 6.29 -19.54
C VAL A 128 -18.56 6.78 -19.98
N ARG A 129 -17.72 5.86 -20.44
CA ARG A 129 -16.52 6.13 -21.24
C ARG A 129 -16.57 5.20 -22.46
N PRO A 130 -16.23 5.69 -23.67
CA PRO A 130 -16.24 4.88 -24.88
C PRO A 130 -15.00 3.97 -24.95
N GLU A 131 -14.88 3.06 -23.98
CA GLU A 131 -13.79 2.10 -23.84
C GLU A 131 -14.36 0.72 -23.51
N LEU A 132 -13.77 -0.32 -24.09
CA LEU A 132 -14.07 -1.71 -23.76
C LEU A 132 -13.37 -2.09 -22.44
N ALA A 133 -13.93 -3.01 -21.66
CA ALA A 133 -13.30 -3.45 -20.41
C ALA A 133 -11.89 -3.98 -20.65
N VAL A 134 -11.68 -4.73 -21.75
CA VAL A 134 -10.35 -5.24 -22.13
C VAL A 134 -9.34 -4.12 -22.41
N GLN A 135 -9.78 -3.01 -23.00
CA GLN A 135 -8.92 -1.84 -23.21
C GLN A 135 -8.56 -1.23 -21.85
N ILE A 136 -9.53 -1.08 -20.94
CA ILE A 136 -9.27 -0.56 -19.60
C ILE A 136 -8.27 -1.43 -18.83
N HIS A 137 -8.33 -2.76 -18.96
CA HIS A 137 -7.37 -3.66 -18.30
C HIS A 137 -5.93 -3.50 -18.79
N TYR A 138 -5.72 -3.31 -20.11
CA TYR A 138 -4.41 -3.52 -20.74
C TYR A 138 -3.83 -2.31 -21.47
N THR A 139 -4.58 -1.23 -21.65
CA THR A 139 -4.07 0.01 -22.27
C THR A 139 -4.05 1.19 -21.31
N GLN A 140 -4.92 1.19 -20.29
CA GLN A 140 -4.91 2.24 -19.27
C GLN A 140 -3.79 2.03 -18.27
N ALA A 141 -3.13 3.13 -17.88
CA ALA A 141 -2.03 3.11 -16.91
C ALA A 141 -2.42 2.40 -15.60
N GLY A 142 -3.62 2.68 -15.07
CA GLY A 142 -4.14 2.03 -13.86
C GLY A 142 -4.34 0.53 -14.02
N GLY A 143 -4.86 0.08 -15.16
CA GLY A 143 -5.01 -1.35 -15.47
C GLY A 143 -3.65 -2.05 -15.50
N ILE A 144 -2.73 -1.59 -16.33
CA ILE A 144 -1.41 -2.21 -16.52
C ILE A 144 -0.63 -2.27 -15.20
N THR A 145 -0.47 -1.13 -14.52
CA THR A 145 0.27 -1.04 -13.25
C THR A 145 -0.41 -1.84 -12.14
N GLY A 146 -1.75 -1.91 -12.12
CA GLY A 146 -2.50 -2.74 -11.19
C GLY A 146 -2.15 -4.23 -11.31
N HIS A 147 -2.12 -4.79 -12.52
CA HIS A 147 -1.73 -6.19 -12.74
C HIS A 147 -0.26 -6.44 -12.35
N VAL A 148 0.64 -5.51 -12.65
CA VAL A 148 2.06 -5.60 -12.23
C VAL A 148 2.18 -5.65 -10.70
N MET A 149 1.45 -4.77 -10.00
CA MET A 149 1.44 -4.77 -8.53
C MET A 149 0.87 -6.06 -7.95
N LEU A 150 -0.25 -6.56 -8.49
CA LEU A 150 -0.85 -7.82 -8.04
C LEU A 150 0.11 -9.00 -8.20
N MET A 151 0.83 -9.08 -9.32
CA MET A 151 1.84 -10.11 -9.56
C MET A 151 3.00 -10.00 -8.56
N CYS A 152 3.50 -8.79 -8.32
CA CYS A 152 4.54 -8.56 -7.31
C CYS A 152 4.06 -8.99 -5.91
N MET A 153 2.84 -8.60 -5.52
CA MET A 153 2.25 -8.98 -4.24
C MET A 153 2.09 -10.49 -4.10
N LEU A 154 1.65 -11.20 -5.15
CA LEU A 154 1.54 -12.65 -5.11
C LEU A 154 2.86 -13.32 -4.72
N PHE A 155 3.97 -12.92 -5.34
CA PHE A 155 5.28 -13.48 -5.02
C PHE A 155 5.78 -13.05 -3.63
N ILE A 156 5.67 -11.76 -3.31
CA ILE A 156 6.11 -11.21 -2.01
C ILE A 156 5.40 -11.89 -0.85
N TYR A 157 4.06 -12.02 -0.90
CA TYR A 157 3.27 -12.56 0.20
C TYR A 157 3.46 -14.07 0.34
N THR A 158 3.55 -14.79 -0.79
CA THR A 158 3.80 -16.23 -0.79
C THR A 158 5.11 -16.56 -0.07
N THR A 159 6.22 -15.91 -0.45
CA THR A 159 7.53 -16.23 0.12
C THR A 159 7.75 -15.62 1.52
N ALA A 160 7.03 -14.54 1.87
CA ALA A 160 7.06 -13.96 3.21
C ALA A 160 6.35 -14.83 4.27
N HIS A 161 5.57 -15.83 3.86
CA HIS A 161 4.93 -16.76 4.78
C HIS A 161 5.96 -17.45 5.69
N ALA A 162 5.63 -17.56 6.98
CA ALA A 162 6.59 -17.96 8.03
C ALA A 162 7.30 -19.29 7.73
N ARG A 163 6.56 -20.29 7.22
CA ARG A 163 7.12 -21.60 6.87
C ARG A 163 8.14 -21.51 5.73
N ILE A 164 7.80 -20.79 4.66
CA ILE A 164 8.66 -20.67 3.47
C ILE A 164 9.92 -19.87 3.81
N ARG A 165 9.77 -18.73 4.51
CA ARG A 165 10.91 -17.92 4.95
C ARG A 165 11.86 -18.66 5.90
N GLN A 166 11.35 -19.59 6.72
CA GLN A 166 12.18 -20.42 7.59
C GLN A 166 12.93 -21.53 6.83
N GLN A 167 12.35 -22.03 5.73
CA GLN A 167 12.96 -23.05 4.88
C GLN A 167 13.97 -22.47 3.88
N SER A 168 13.67 -21.32 3.28
CA SER A 168 14.55 -20.62 2.34
C SER A 168 14.49 -19.11 2.58
N PHE A 169 15.47 -18.61 3.35
CA PHE A 169 15.57 -17.18 3.61
C PHE A 169 15.97 -16.40 2.36
N GLU A 170 16.82 -16.96 1.50
CA GLU A 170 17.26 -16.32 0.25
C GLU A 170 16.07 -16.09 -0.69
N THR A 171 15.21 -17.10 -0.89
CA THR A 171 14.01 -16.95 -1.72
C THR A 171 13.11 -15.85 -1.20
N PHE A 172 12.86 -15.81 0.12
CA PHE A 172 12.17 -14.69 0.75
C PHE A 172 12.86 -13.37 0.43
N TRP A 173 14.16 -13.26 0.66
CA TRP A 173 14.89 -12.01 0.52
C TRP A 173 14.85 -11.47 -0.91
N TYR A 174 15.17 -12.29 -1.92
CA TYR A 174 15.18 -11.86 -3.32
C TYR A 174 13.78 -11.48 -3.82
N THR A 175 12.77 -12.29 -3.53
CA THR A 175 11.39 -11.98 -3.93
C THR A 175 10.81 -10.78 -3.18
N HIS A 176 11.23 -10.53 -1.94
CA HIS A 176 10.78 -9.35 -1.20
C HIS A 176 11.25 -8.04 -1.86
N HIS A 177 12.37 -8.05 -2.60
CA HIS A 177 12.84 -6.88 -3.38
C HIS A 177 11.93 -6.50 -4.55
N LEU A 178 10.94 -7.33 -4.90
CA LEU A 178 9.85 -6.93 -5.79
C LEU A 178 9.02 -5.76 -5.23
N PHE A 179 9.25 -5.33 -3.98
CA PHE A 179 8.75 -4.05 -3.49
C PHE A 179 9.20 -2.86 -4.37
N ILE A 180 10.35 -2.95 -5.07
CA ILE A 180 10.85 -1.89 -5.97
C ILE A 180 9.92 -1.71 -7.18
N PRO A 181 9.70 -2.73 -8.05
CA PRO A 181 8.74 -2.59 -9.15
C PRO A 181 7.31 -2.34 -8.65
N PHE A 182 6.91 -2.88 -7.49
CA PHE A 182 5.63 -2.56 -6.86
C PHE A 182 5.49 -1.06 -6.57
N LEU A 183 6.46 -0.43 -5.90
CA LEU A 183 6.40 1.01 -5.58
C LEU A 183 6.45 1.88 -6.83
N LEU A 184 7.27 1.52 -7.83
CA LEU A 184 7.33 2.25 -9.11
C LEU A 184 5.98 2.18 -9.87
N ALA A 185 5.35 1.00 -9.88
CA ALA A 185 4.02 0.84 -10.45
C ALA A 185 2.97 1.64 -9.65
N MET A 186 3.07 1.66 -8.31
CA MET A 186 2.15 2.42 -7.46
C MET A 186 2.24 3.93 -7.70
N TYR A 187 3.46 4.49 -7.78
CA TYR A 187 3.68 5.92 -8.05
C TYR A 187 3.12 6.37 -9.39
N THR A 188 3.05 5.45 -10.35
CA THR A 188 2.53 5.71 -11.71
C THR A 188 1.07 5.27 -11.89
N HIS A 189 0.47 4.58 -10.91
CA HIS A 189 -0.84 3.94 -11.03
C HIS A 189 -1.98 4.91 -11.33
N ALA A 190 -1.98 6.08 -10.68
CA ALA A 190 -3.03 7.09 -10.84
C ALA A 190 -2.76 8.13 -11.95
N THR A 191 -1.63 8.02 -12.67
CA THR A 191 -1.19 9.05 -13.64
C THR A 191 -2.05 9.12 -14.90
N GLY A 192 -2.78 8.05 -15.24
CA GLY A 192 -3.59 7.98 -16.47
C GLY A 192 -4.87 8.82 -16.48
N CYS A 193 -5.11 9.67 -15.47
CA CYS A 193 -6.31 10.50 -15.37
C CYS A 193 -7.62 9.70 -15.51
N PHE A 194 -7.65 8.45 -15.05
CA PHE A 194 -8.80 7.56 -15.26
C PHE A 194 -10.04 8.04 -14.50
N VAL A 195 -9.84 8.54 -13.27
CA VAL A 195 -10.88 9.23 -12.50
C VAL A 195 -10.78 10.71 -12.83
N ARG A 196 -11.76 11.23 -13.57
CA ARG A 196 -11.80 12.60 -14.11
C ARG A 196 -13.24 13.03 -14.34
N ASP A 197 -13.43 14.35 -14.44
CA ASP A 197 -14.73 15.00 -14.61
C ASP A 197 -15.22 15.11 -16.07
N THR A 198 -14.36 14.79 -17.05
CA THR A 198 -14.66 14.85 -18.48
C THR A 198 -14.44 13.50 -19.19
N VAL A 199 -15.00 13.35 -20.39
CA VAL A 199 -14.85 12.13 -21.20
C VAL A 199 -13.41 11.95 -21.70
N PRO A 200 -12.76 12.91 -22.38
CA PRO A 200 -11.38 12.74 -22.84
C PRO A 200 -10.38 12.75 -21.68
N PRO A 201 -9.35 11.87 -21.67
CA PRO A 201 -8.25 11.98 -20.73
C PRO A 201 -7.37 13.19 -21.05
N ILE A 202 -6.78 13.79 -20.02
CA ILE A 202 -5.81 14.88 -20.15
C ILE A 202 -4.41 14.35 -19.84
N SER A 203 -3.42 14.76 -20.63
CA SER A 203 -2.02 14.38 -20.44
C SER A 203 -1.48 14.87 -19.08
N PRO A 204 -0.70 14.07 -18.35
CA PRO A 204 0.04 14.50 -17.15
C PRO A 204 0.93 15.72 -17.37
N LEU A 205 1.36 15.97 -18.62
CA LEU A 205 2.20 17.11 -18.99
C LEU A 205 1.41 18.40 -19.25
N ALA A 206 0.08 18.37 -19.19
CA ALA A 206 -0.78 19.53 -19.48
C ALA A 206 -0.88 20.55 -18.32
N GLY A 207 -0.04 20.42 -17.29
CA GLY A 207 0.05 21.36 -16.17
C GLY A 207 -1.30 21.56 -15.47
N LYS A 208 -1.74 22.81 -15.33
CA LYS A 208 -2.99 23.16 -14.61
C LYS A 208 -4.23 22.44 -15.14
N MET A 209 -4.28 22.14 -16.44
CA MET A 209 -5.42 21.40 -17.00
C MET A 209 -5.51 19.99 -16.41
N PHE A 210 -4.39 19.28 -16.27
CA PHE A 210 -4.39 17.96 -15.65
C PHE A 210 -4.89 18.03 -14.19
N TRP A 211 -4.32 18.93 -13.39
CA TRP A 211 -4.64 19.04 -11.96
C TRP A 211 -6.07 19.50 -11.69
N ASN A 212 -6.65 20.27 -12.61
CA ASN A 212 -8.02 20.73 -12.50
C ASN A 212 -9.03 19.73 -13.02
N HIS A 213 -8.65 18.65 -13.72
CA HIS A 213 -9.60 17.72 -14.34
C HIS A 213 -9.46 16.27 -13.85
N CYS A 214 -8.24 15.85 -13.50
CA CYS A 214 -7.96 14.52 -12.98
C CYS A 214 -8.18 14.51 -11.47
N LEU A 215 -9.09 13.65 -11.02
CA LEU A 215 -9.61 13.59 -9.65
C LEU A 215 -9.15 12.32 -8.93
N GLY A 216 -7.96 11.85 -9.27
CA GLY A 216 -7.20 10.89 -8.49
C GLY A 216 -6.91 11.42 -7.08
N TYR A 217 -6.59 10.52 -6.15
CA TYR A 217 -6.14 10.98 -4.82
C TYR A 217 -4.72 11.55 -4.84
N GLU A 218 -3.98 11.38 -5.94
CA GLU A 218 -2.58 11.82 -6.08
C GLU A 218 -1.67 11.28 -4.96
N GLY A 219 -1.92 10.02 -4.57
CA GLY A 219 -1.27 9.34 -3.47
C GLY A 219 0.26 9.34 -3.51
N TRP A 220 0.79 9.25 -4.72
CA TRP A 220 2.22 9.31 -5.00
C TRP A 220 2.92 10.50 -4.33
N ARG A 221 2.23 11.62 -4.08
CA ARG A 221 2.82 12.81 -3.43
C ARG A 221 3.33 12.53 -2.03
N TRP A 222 2.59 11.78 -1.21
CA TRP A 222 3.01 11.42 0.14
C TRP A 222 3.71 10.05 0.17
N GLU A 223 3.36 9.15 -0.74
CA GLU A 223 4.05 7.85 -0.85
C GLU A 223 5.53 8.02 -1.27
N LEU A 224 5.84 9.01 -2.12
CA LEU A 224 7.21 9.37 -2.47
C LEU A 224 8.00 9.89 -1.27
N VAL A 225 7.36 10.55 -0.30
CA VAL A 225 8.02 10.97 0.94
C VAL A 225 8.45 9.73 1.72
N GLY A 226 7.56 8.75 1.87
CA GLY A 226 7.89 7.48 2.51
C GLY A 226 9.02 6.73 1.79
N GLY A 227 8.93 6.63 0.46
CA GLY A 227 9.96 6.01 -0.37
C GLY A 227 11.31 6.72 -0.31
N GLY A 228 11.30 8.05 -0.34
CA GLY A 228 12.50 8.90 -0.23
C GLY A 228 13.18 8.74 1.12
N LEU A 229 12.42 8.74 2.23
CA LEU A 229 12.95 8.48 3.57
C LEU A 229 13.60 7.09 3.65
N TYR A 230 12.95 6.08 3.09
CA TYR A 230 13.50 4.71 3.04
C TYR A 230 14.78 4.64 2.20
N LEU A 231 14.82 5.29 1.04
CA LEU A 231 15.99 5.33 0.17
C LEU A 231 17.18 6.01 0.87
N ILE A 232 16.97 7.18 1.46
CA ILE A 232 18.01 7.90 2.22
C ILE A 232 18.55 7.03 3.35
N GLU A 233 17.66 6.37 4.10
CA GLU A 233 18.09 5.46 5.16
C GLU A 233 18.91 4.27 4.61
N ARG A 234 18.50 3.70 3.47
CA ARG A 234 19.23 2.58 2.85
C ARG A 234 20.61 2.99 2.37
N LEU A 235 20.74 4.15 1.73
CA LEU A 235 22.04 4.71 1.32
C LEU A 235 22.93 4.95 2.54
N TYR A 236 22.38 5.51 3.62
CA TYR A 236 23.15 5.70 4.86
C TYR A 236 23.63 4.37 5.47
N ARG A 237 22.79 3.33 5.45
CA ARG A 237 23.18 1.99 5.93
C ARG A 237 24.27 1.37 5.08
N GLU A 238 24.20 1.53 3.76
CA GLU A 238 25.20 1.04 2.82
C GLU A 238 26.57 1.70 3.08
N VAL A 239 26.60 3.03 3.22
CA VAL A 239 27.83 3.77 3.58
C VAL A 239 28.39 3.29 4.93
N ARG A 240 27.52 3.08 5.93
CA ARG A 240 27.95 2.58 7.25
C ARG A 240 28.46 1.13 7.21
N ALA A 241 27.89 0.28 6.35
CA ALA A 241 28.25 -1.14 6.26
C ALA A 241 29.64 -1.38 5.67
N ARG A 242 30.17 -0.42 4.89
CA ARG A 242 31.52 -0.46 4.30
C ARG A 242 32.66 -0.22 5.30
N ARG A 243 32.35 0.02 6.57
CA ARG A 243 33.38 0.16 7.62
C ARG A 243 33.97 -1.21 7.92
N ASP A 244 35.30 -1.29 7.92
CA ASP A 244 35.99 -2.53 8.26
C ASP A 244 35.62 -2.99 9.67
N THR A 245 35.11 -4.21 9.76
CA THR A 245 34.76 -4.87 11.01
C THR A 245 35.34 -6.27 11.01
N LYS A 246 35.90 -6.69 12.15
CA LYS A 246 36.47 -8.03 12.33
C LYS A 246 35.75 -8.73 13.48
N ILE A 247 35.40 -10.00 13.28
CA ILE A 247 34.86 -10.84 14.35
C ILE A 247 36.04 -11.26 15.23
N VAL A 248 36.12 -10.71 16.44
CA VAL A 248 37.23 -11.00 17.38
C VAL A 248 36.98 -12.28 18.18
N LYS A 249 35.72 -12.56 18.53
CA LYS A 249 35.34 -13.72 19.35
C LYS A 249 33.88 -14.10 19.07
N VAL A 250 33.60 -15.39 18.97
CA VAL A 250 32.24 -15.95 18.94
C VAL A 250 32.07 -16.79 20.21
N VAL A 251 31.10 -16.43 21.05
CA VAL A 251 30.77 -17.17 22.27
C VAL A 251 29.42 -17.84 22.09
N ARG A 252 29.36 -19.16 22.23
CA ARG A 252 28.10 -19.91 22.25
C ARG A 252 27.69 -20.13 23.70
N HIS A 253 26.63 -19.44 24.13
CA HIS A 253 26.03 -19.68 25.43
C HIS A 253 25.24 -21.01 25.41
N PRO A 254 25.25 -21.81 26.49
CA PRO A 254 24.39 -23.00 26.61
C PRO A 254 22.91 -22.62 26.49
N TYR A 255 22.11 -23.53 25.91
CA TYR A 255 20.66 -23.38 25.77
C TYR A 255 19.93 -23.55 27.09
#